data_AF-A0A0D0APY6-F1
#
_entry.id   AF-A0A0D0APY6-F1
#
_cell.length_a   1.000
_cell.length_b   1.000
_cell.length_c   1.000
_cell.angle_alpha   90.00
_cell.angle_beta   90.00
_cell.angle_gamma   90.00
#
_symmetry.space_group_name_H-M   'P 1'
#
loop_
_entity.id
_entity.type
_entity.pdbx_description
1 polymer ?
#
loop_
_entity_poly.entity_id
_entity_poly.type
_entity_poly.pdbx_seq_one_letter_code
_entity_poly.pdbx_strand_id
1 'polypeptide(L)'
;MESLGSMNETFGAAYIGITVAALLLGVSAIQGWYYFTHHKDHWPLRSLVAAVLSFDFIHQALITHTGYVYLVTFYQQSAKLATVVWSLLAEVLFNIR
;
A
#
# COMPACT_ATOMS: atom_id res chain seq x y z
N MET A 1 -14.00 27.30 6.94
CA MET A 1 -13.12 26.59 7.90
C MET A 1 -13.41 25.09 7.94
N GLU A 2 -14.63 24.64 7.67
CA GLU A 2 -14.98 23.20 7.60
C GLU A 2 -14.19 22.39 6.55
N SER A 3 -13.82 22.98 5.41
CA SER A 3 -13.12 22.21 4.34
C SER A 3 -11.67 21.87 4.65
N LEU A 4 -10.99 22.63 5.52
CA LEU A 4 -9.61 22.35 5.91
C LEU A 4 -9.56 21.23 6.98
N GLY A 5 -10.58 21.18 7.85
CA GLY A 5 -10.72 20.11 8.83
C GLY A 5 -10.92 18.74 8.17
N SER A 6 -11.87 18.65 7.23
CA SER A 6 -12.17 17.37 6.56
C SER A 6 -11.03 16.85 5.68
N MET A 7 -10.26 17.74 5.04
CA MET A 7 -9.06 17.37 4.28
C MET A 7 -7.97 16.80 5.19
N ASN A 8 -7.68 17.46 6.32
CA ASN A 8 -6.68 16.98 7.28
C ASN A 8 -7.07 15.63 7.88
N GLU A 9 -8.34 15.40 8.19
CA GLU A 9 -8.83 14.12 8.70
C GLU A 9 -8.64 13.00 7.68
N THR A 10 -9.03 13.22 6.42
CA THR A 10 -8.93 12.22 5.36
C THR A 10 -7.47 11.89 5.03
N PHE A 11 -6.63 12.91 4.86
CA PHE A 11 -5.22 12.75 4.54
C PHE A 11 -4.39 12.23 5.72
N GLY A 12 -4.72 12.66 6.94
CA GLY A 12 -4.14 12.12 8.16
C GLY A 12 -4.45 10.63 8.31
N ALA A 13 -5.72 10.24 8.13
CA ALA A 13 -6.11 8.84 8.16
C ALA A 13 -5.40 7.99 7.07
N ALA A 14 -5.31 8.51 5.84
CA ALA A 14 -4.61 7.83 4.76
C ALA A 14 -3.11 7.65 5.06
N TYR A 15 -2.44 8.67 5.58
CA TYR A 15 -1.03 8.60 5.98
C TYR A 15 -0.79 7.56 7.09
N ILE A 16 -1.64 7.54 8.12
CA ILE A 16 -1.58 6.54 9.19
C ILE A 16 -1.78 5.14 8.61
N GLY A 17 -2.77 4.96 7.72
CA GLY A 17 -3.04 3.69 7.05
C GLY A 17 -1.84 3.16 6.26
N ILE A 18 -1.22 4.00 5.43
CA ILE A 18 -0.02 3.65 4.66
C ILE A 18 1.14 3.24 5.58
N THR A 19 1.29 3.94 6.70
CA THR A 19 2.35 3.67 7.69
C THR A 19 2.12 2.33 8.39
N VAL A 20 0.89 2.05 8.83
CA VAL A 20 0.53 0.77 9.45
C VAL A 20 0.70 -0.38 8.45
N ALA A 21 0.30 -0.19 7.19
CA ALA A 21 0.50 -1.18 6.14
C ALA A 21 1.99 -1.50 5.93
N ALA A 22 2.87 -0.49 5.98
CA ALA A 22 4.32 -0.69 5.85
C ALA A 22 4.89 -1.53 7.01
N LEU A 23 4.39 -1.33 8.24
CA LEU A 23 4.78 -2.15 9.39
C LEU A 23 4.34 -3.60 9.22
N LEU A 24 3.12 -3.83 8.74
CA LEU A 24 2.60 -5.17 8.46
C LEU A 24 3.39 -5.87 7.34
N LEU A 25 3.77 -5.16 6.29
CA LEU A 25 4.66 -5.70 5.24
C LEU A 25 6.00 -6.16 5.83
N GLY A 26 6.56 -5.43 6.80
CA GLY A 26 7.76 -5.86 7.52
C GLY A 26 7.57 -7.20 8.23
N VAL A 27 6.43 -7.38 8.90
CA VAL A 27 6.07 -8.66 9.54
C VAL A 27 5.92 -9.77 8.50
N SER A 28 5.20 -9.54 7.41
CA SER A 28 5.05 -10.49 6.30
C SER A 28 6.41 -10.88 5.71
N ALA A 29 7.32 -9.92 5.51
CA ALA A 29 8.65 -10.18 4.98
C ALA A 29 9.48 -11.09 5.89
N ILE A 30 9.43 -10.89 7.21
CA ILE A 30 10.09 -11.77 8.19
C ILE A 30 9.47 -13.16 8.16
N GLN A 31 8.14 -13.27 8.11
CA GLN A 31 7.43 -14.54 7.98
C GLN A 31 7.83 -15.29 6.70
N GLY A 32 7.93 -14.56 5.58
CA GLY A 32 8.39 -15.06 4.29
C GLY A 32 9.82 -15.60 4.35
N TRP A 33 10.74 -14.79 4.90
CA TRP A 33 12.13 -15.20 5.10
C TRP A 33 12.24 -16.46 5.96
N TYR A 34 11.49 -16.52 7.07
CA TYR A 34 11.45 -17.68 7.95
C TYR A 34 10.95 -18.92 7.19
N TYR A 35 9.85 -18.79 6.43
CA TYR A 35 9.29 -19.85 5.61
C TYR A 35 10.30 -20.41 4.62
N PHE A 36 10.96 -19.56 3.81
CA PHE A 36 11.92 -20.02 2.80
C PHE A 36 13.18 -20.67 3.39
N THR A 37 13.51 -20.35 4.66
CA THR A 37 14.70 -20.88 5.34
C THR A 37 14.41 -22.18 6.09
N HIS A 38 13.22 -22.33 6.68
CA HIS A 38 12.91 -23.43 7.60
C HIS A 38 12.01 -24.51 6.99
N HIS A 39 11.29 -24.22 5.91
CA HIS A 39 10.34 -25.15 5.31
C HIS A 39 10.86 -25.78 4.01
N LYS A 40 10.62 -27.08 3.86
CA LYS A 40 10.97 -27.89 2.67
C LYS A 40 9.71 -28.34 1.91
N ASP A 41 8.78 -27.41 1.72
CA ASP A 41 7.51 -27.69 1.05
C ASP A 41 7.67 -27.84 -0.48
N HIS A 42 6.72 -28.53 -1.11
CA HIS A 42 6.70 -28.70 -2.56
C HIS A 42 6.53 -27.36 -3.29
N TRP A 43 7.01 -27.32 -4.55
CA TRP A 43 7.03 -26.14 -5.41
C TRP A 43 5.76 -25.28 -5.42
N PRO A 44 4.52 -25.84 -5.47
CA PRO A 44 3.32 -25.02 -5.53
C PRO A 44 3.16 -24.07 -4.33
N LEU A 45 3.43 -24.56 -3.11
CA LEU A 45 3.28 -23.75 -1.90
C LEU A 45 4.38 -22.69 -1.80
N ARG A 46 5.61 -23.03 -2.17
CA ARG A 46 6.72 -22.06 -2.21
C ARG A 46 6.46 -20.93 -3.21
N SER A 47 5.93 -21.26 -4.39
CA SER A 47 5.54 -20.27 -5.39
C SER A 47 4.39 -19.39 -4.91
N LEU A 48 3.40 -19.96 -4.22
CA LEU A 48 2.28 -19.20 -3.65
C LEU A 48 2.78 -18.18 -2.61
N VAL A 49 3.66 -18.58 -1.68
CA VAL A 49 4.21 -17.67 -0.67
C VAL A 49 5.03 -16.55 -1.32
N ALA A 50 5.83 -16.87 -2.34
CA ALA A 50 6.59 -15.86 -3.09
C ALA A 50 5.67 -14.88 -3.82
N ALA A 51 4.58 -15.38 -4.42
CA ALA A 51 3.58 -14.56 -5.08
C ALA A 51 2.91 -13.61 -4.09
N VAL A 52 2.41 -14.11 -2.95
CA VAL A 52 1.76 -13.29 -1.91
C VAL A 52 2.68 -12.18 -1.42
N LEU A 53 3.94 -12.49 -1.10
CA LEU A 53 4.90 -11.46 -0.68
C LEU A 53 5.12 -10.41 -1.77
N SER A 54 5.25 -10.84 -3.03
CA SER A 54 5.42 -9.93 -4.15
C SER A 54 4.21 -9.01 -4.31
N PHE A 55 2.99 -9.55 -4.16
CA PHE A 55 1.75 -8.79 -4.16
C PHE A 55 1.72 -7.76 -3.02
N ASP A 56 2.11 -8.13 -1.80
CA ASP A 56 2.17 -7.20 -0.66
C ASP A 56 3.16 -6.05 -0.91
N PHE A 57 4.34 -6.34 -1.45
CA PHE A 57 5.33 -5.31 -1.81
C PHE A 57 4.81 -4.35 -2.89
N ILE A 58 4.16 -4.89 -3.93
CA ILE A 58 3.59 -4.07 -5.02
C ILE A 58 2.46 -3.20 -4.47
N HIS A 59 1.55 -3.78 -3.67
CA HIS A 59 0.46 -3.04 -3.04
C HIS A 59 1.00 -1.91 -2.17
N GLN A 60 1.97 -2.20 -1.30
CA GLN A 60 2.60 -1.18 -0.44
C GLN A 60 3.25 -0.05 -1.27
N ALA A 61 3.94 -0.39 -2.36
CA ALA A 61 4.57 0.60 -3.23
C ALA A 61 3.51 1.51 -3.89
N LEU A 62 2.40 0.94 -4.35
CA LEU A 62 1.30 1.67 -4.97
C LEU A 62 0.63 2.63 -3.99
N ILE A 63 0.26 2.17 -2.79
CA ILE A 63 -0.39 3.05 -1.79
C ILE A 63 0.56 4.15 -1.32
N THR A 64 1.86 3.85 -1.21
CA THR A 64 2.88 4.85 -0.84
C THR A 64 3.04 5.90 -1.93
N HIS A 65 3.08 5.50 -3.20
CA HIS A 65 3.12 6.41 -4.33
C HIS A 65 1.85 7.28 -4.41
N THR A 66 0.67 6.66 -4.27
CA THR A 66 -0.61 7.37 -4.19
C THR A 66 -0.59 8.42 -3.08
N GLY A 67 -0.16 8.03 -1.87
CA GLY A 67 -0.01 8.93 -0.74
C GLY A 67 0.95 10.09 -1.03
N TYR A 68 2.11 9.82 -1.62
CA TYR A 68 3.09 10.86 -1.98
C TYR A 68 2.52 11.87 -2.98
N VAL A 69 1.80 11.40 -4.00
CA VAL A 69 1.18 12.29 -5.00
C VAL A 69 0.15 13.21 -4.35
N TYR A 70 -0.77 12.66 -3.57
CA TYR A 70 -1.84 13.45 -2.95
C TYR A 70 -1.36 14.34 -1.78
N LEU A 71 -0.44 13.86 -0.94
CA LEU A 71 0.01 14.56 0.26
C LEU A 71 1.13 15.57 -0.02
N VAL A 72 2.04 15.25 -0.95
CA VAL A 72 3.24 16.07 -1.22
C VAL A 72 3.11 16.81 -2.55
N THR A 73 2.84 16.09 -3.63
CA THR A 73 2.88 16.68 -4.99
C THR A 73 1.70 17.62 -5.23
N PHE A 74 0.50 17.27 -4.74
CA PHE A 74 -0.72 18.08 -4.88
C PHE A 74 -1.02 18.94 -3.66
N TYR A 75 -0.03 19.16 -2.79
CA TYR A 75 -0.20 19.98 -1.59
C TYR A 75 -0.73 21.38 -1.94
N GLN A 76 -1.89 21.74 -1.38
CA GLN A 76 -2.66 22.97 -1.65
C GLN A 76 -3.12 23.19 -3.09
N GLN A 77 -3.11 22.17 -3.96
CA GLN A 77 -3.65 22.26 -5.32
C GLN A 77 -5.01 21.56 -5.42
N SER A 78 -6.06 22.17 -4.83
CA SER A 78 -7.41 21.58 -4.69
C SER A 78 -8.00 21.03 -5.99
N ALA A 79 -7.70 21.66 -7.12
CA ALA A 79 -8.17 21.23 -8.45
C ALA A 79 -7.56 19.91 -8.93
N LYS A 80 -6.39 19.51 -8.42
CA LYS A 80 -5.70 18.25 -8.77
C LYS A 80 -6.02 17.09 -7.82
N LEU A 81 -6.77 17.32 -6.74
CA LEU A 81 -7.24 16.21 -5.91
C LEU A 81 -8.29 15.34 -6.63
N ALA A 82 -9.05 15.92 -7.56
CA ALA A 82 -10.04 15.19 -8.35
C ALA A 82 -9.42 14.29 -9.44
N THR A 83 -8.13 14.45 -9.75
CA THR A 83 -7.46 13.56 -10.70
C THR A 83 -7.17 12.22 -10.08
N VAL A 84 -7.66 11.16 -10.72
CA VAL A 84 -7.39 9.77 -10.35
C VAL A 84 -5.94 9.45 -10.72
N VAL A 85 -5.11 9.15 -9.72
CA VAL A 85 -3.72 8.71 -9.94
C VAL A 85 -3.73 7.25 -10.39
N TRP A 86 -2.89 6.90 -11.37
CA TRP A 86 -2.84 5.54 -11.91
C TRP A 86 -2.54 4.48 -10.85
N SER A 87 -1.78 4.84 -9.80
CA SER A 87 -1.45 3.93 -8.72
C SER A 87 -2.68 3.55 -7.90
N LEU A 88 -3.68 4.42 -7.82
CA LEU A 88 -4.97 4.16 -7.16
C LEU A 88 -5.84 3.22 -8.00
N LEU A 89 -5.82 3.34 -9.33
CA LEU A 89 -6.47 2.37 -10.22
C LEU A 89 -5.80 0.98 -10.15
N ALA A 90 -4.47 0.96 -10.11
CA ALA A 90 -3.73 -0.28 -9.94
C ALA A 90 -4.04 -0.93 -8.58
N GLU A 91 -4.12 -0.15 -7.50
CA GLU A 91 -4.49 -0.62 -6.17
C GLU A 91 -5.85 -1.33 -6.16
N VAL A 92 -6.87 -0.78 -6.83
CA VAL A 92 -8.21 -1.40 -6.93
C VAL A 92 -8.13 -2.79 -7.56
N LEU A 93 -7.29 -2.97 -8.59
CA LEU A 93 -7.10 -4.29 -9.22
C LEU A 93 -6.45 -5.30 -8.27
N PHE A 94 -5.55 -4.85 -7.39
CA PHE A 94 -4.94 -5.70 -6.37
C PHE A 94 -5.87 -5.98 -5.17
N ASN A 95 -6.88 -5.13 -4.95
CA ASN A 95 -7.81 -5.23 -3.81
C ASN A 95 -9.14 -5.94 -4.16
N ILE A 96 -9.35 -6.33 -5.42
CA ILE A 96 -10.50 -7.16 -5.80
C ILE A 96 -10.30 -8.56 -5.19
N ARG A 97 -11.09 -8.83 -4.15
CA ARG A 97 -11.23 -10.13 -3.50
C ARG A 97 -11.99 -11.12 -4.38
#